data_AF-A0A5E4KWL5-F1
#
_entry.id   AF-A0A5E4KWL5-F1
#
_cell.length_a   1.000
_cell.length_b   1.000
_cell.length_c   1.000
_cell.angle_alpha   90.00
_cell.angle_beta   90.00
_cell.angle_gamma   90.00
#
_symmetry.space_group_name_H-M   'P 1'
#
loop_
_entity.id
_entity.type
_entity.pdbx_description
1 polymer ?
#
loop_
_entity_poly.entity_id
_entity_poly.type
_entity_poly.pdbx_seq_one_letter_code
_entity_poly.pdbx_strand_id
1 'polypeptide(L)'
;MEEFEEIRTKALELFEQRKYLLRVHSLGRMAERSIYPSDIKLVLLHGSLYKKEIDTFGDTRYTMRGWDHESKNIRITFILKDVLIIITVIREEEMK
;
A
#
# COMPACT_ATOMS: atom_id res chain seq x y z
N MET A 1 12.45 -2.32 -14.36
CA MET A 1 12.13 -3.18 -13.20
C MET A 1 12.82 -2.63 -11.95
N GLU A 2 14.09 -2.19 -12.05
CA GLU A 2 14.86 -1.57 -10.95
C GLU A 2 14.19 -0.35 -10.30
N GLU A 3 13.69 0.63 -11.06
CA GLU A 3 13.08 1.85 -10.48
C GLU A 3 11.93 1.54 -9.51
N PHE A 4 11.06 0.57 -9.83
CA PHE A 4 9.97 0.20 -8.92
C PHE A 4 10.47 -0.53 -7.68
N GLU A 5 11.50 -1.36 -7.82
CA GLU A 5 12.10 -2.08 -6.70
C GLU A 5 12.76 -1.14 -5.69
N GLU A 6 13.39 -0.07 -6.16
CA GLU A 6 13.92 1.00 -5.30
C GLU A 6 12.79 1.71 -4.54
N ILE A 7 11.69 2.03 -5.24
CA ILE A 7 10.50 2.65 -4.63
C ILE A 7 9.87 1.72 -3.59
N ARG A 8 9.74 0.43 -3.91
CA ARG A 8 9.21 -0.60 -2.99
C ARG A 8 10.09 -0.74 -1.75
N THR A 9 11.40 -0.77 -1.94
CA THR A 9 12.38 -0.83 -0.85
C THR A 9 12.25 0.39 0.07
N LYS A 10 12.24 1.60 -0.49
CA LYS A 10 12.08 2.84 0.29
C LYS A 10 10.72 2.91 1.00
N ALA A 11 9.66 2.45 0.33
CA ALA A 11 8.32 2.35 0.93
C ALA A 11 8.30 1.41 2.14
N LEU A 12 8.95 0.24 2.03
CA LEU A 12 9.10 -0.73 3.10
C LEU A 12 9.91 -0.15 4.27
N GLU A 13 11.05 0.50 4.00
CA GLU A 13 11.87 1.15 5.03
C GLU A 13 11.08 2.19 5.84
N LEU A 14 10.36 3.08 5.15
CA LEU A 14 9.51 4.09 5.80
C LEU A 14 8.38 3.44 6.60
N PHE A 15 7.80 2.36 6.09
CA PHE A 15 6.76 1.61 6.79
C PHE A 15 7.29 0.98 8.09
N GLU A 16 8.45 0.32 8.04
CA GLU A 16 9.10 -0.30 9.21
C GLU A 16 9.52 0.73 10.27
N GLN A 17 9.96 1.92 9.83
CA GLN A 17 10.25 3.06 10.70
C GLN A 17 8.99 3.73 11.27
N ARG A 18 7.79 3.19 10.99
CA ARG A 18 6.48 3.78 11.35
C ARG A 18 6.27 5.20 10.80
N LYS A 19 6.95 5.55 9.71
CA LYS A 19 6.82 6.82 8.99
C LYS A 19 5.73 6.72 7.94
N TYR A 20 4.54 6.28 8.33
CA TYR A 20 3.41 6.12 7.42
C TYR A 20 2.15 6.79 7.94
N LEU A 21 1.33 7.27 7.00
CA LEU A 21 0.00 7.80 7.27
C LEU A 21 -1.03 6.91 6.58
N LEU A 22 -1.91 6.32 7.39
CA LEU A 22 -3.12 5.67 6.89
C LEU A 22 -4.22 6.73 6.83
N ARG A 23 -4.86 6.89 5.67
CA ARG A 23 -6.02 7.78 5.58
C ARG A 23 -7.13 7.27 6.50
N VAL A 24 -7.90 8.18 7.11
CA VAL A 24 -8.95 7.84 8.09
C VAL A 24 -9.97 6.82 7.53
N HIS A 25 -10.37 6.97 6.27
CA HIS A 25 -11.26 6.02 5.60
C HIS A 25 -10.63 4.64 5.37
N SER A 26 -9.30 4.54 5.36
CA SER A 26 -8.58 3.28 5.28
C SER A 26 -8.57 2.60 6.65
N LEU A 27 -8.41 3.37 7.74
CA LEU A 27 -8.43 2.83 9.11
C LEU A 27 -9.77 2.16 9.44
N GLY A 28 -10.90 2.83 9.12
CA GLY A 28 -12.23 2.25 9.32
C GLY A 28 -12.41 0.94 8.53
N ARG A 29 -12.07 0.96 7.24
CA ARG A 29 -12.15 -0.23 6.37
C ARG A 29 -11.20 -1.36 6.78
N MET A 30 -10.02 -1.02 7.31
CA MET A 30 -9.08 -2.00 7.83
C MET A 30 -9.66 -2.71 9.05
N ALA A 31 -10.23 -1.96 10.00
CA ALA A 31 -10.86 -2.52 11.18
C ALA A 31 -12.07 -3.40 10.84
N GLU A 32 -12.95 -2.94 9.95
CA GLU A 32 -14.14 -3.69 9.51
C GLU A 32 -13.82 -5.02 8.81
N ARG A 33 -12.62 -5.14 8.23
CA ARG A 33 -12.24 -6.25 7.34
C ARG A 33 -11.10 -7.09 7.85
N SER A 34 -10.70 -6.89 9.11
CA SER A 34 -9.56 -7.57 9.71
C SER A 34 -8.29 -7.44 8.88
N ILE A 35 -8.04 -6.26 8.32
CA ILE A 35 -6.79 -5.96 7.62
C ILE A 35 -5.87 -5.25 8.61
N TYR A 36 -4.71 -5.83 8.84
CA TYR A 36 -3.74 -5.36 9.81
C TYR A 36 -2.55 -4.69 9.12
N PRO A 37 -1.77 -3.87 9.85
CA PRO A 37 -0.51 -3.34 9.33
C PRO A 37 0.47 -4.41 8.84
N SER A 38 0.44 -5.62 9.41
CA SER A 38 1.22 -6.77 8.93
C SER A 38 0.86 -7.17 7.50
N ASP A 39 -0.39 -7.03 7.09
CA ASP A 39 -0.84 -7.36 5.73
C ASP A 39 -0.30 -6.34 4.72
N ILE A 40 -0.25 -5.06 5.10
CA ILE A 40 0.40 -4.02 4.30
C ILE A 40 1.88 -4.35 4.13
N LYS A 41 2.55 -4.78 5.21
CA LYS A 41 3.96 -5.21 5.16
C LYS A 41 4.15 -6.40 4.21
N LEU A 42 3.27 -7.40 4.27
CA LEU A 42 3.32 -8.56 3.37
C LEU A 42 3.21 -8.13 1.90
N VAL A 43 2.31 -7.20 1.60
CA VAL A 43 2.18 -6.66 0.23
C VAL A 43 3.41 -5.86 -0.18
N LEU A 44 4.01 -5.07 0.70
CA LEU A 44 5.26 -4.36 0.37
C LEU A 44 6.44 -5.31 0.13
N LEU A 45 6.49 -6.45 0.84
CA LEU A 45 7.55 -7.46 0.68
C LEU A 45 7.37 -8.33 -0.58
N HIS A 46 6.14 -8.79 -0.83
CA HIS A 46 5.87 -9.88 -1.78
C HIS A 46 4.86 -9.53 -2.86
N GLY A 47 4.18 -8.38 -2.73
CA GLY A 47 3.21 -7.93 -3.70
C GLY A 47 3.82 -7.51 -5.04
N SER A 48 2.98 -7.48 -6.06
CA SER A 48 3.33 -7.08 -7.42
C SER A 48 2.77 -5.70 -7.75
N LEU A 49 3.51 -4.94 -8.57
CA LEU A 49 3.02 -3.68 -9.11
C LEU A 49 1.80 -3.93 -9.98
N TYR A 50 0.70 -3.27 -9.66
CA TYR A 50 -0.54 -3.30 -10.44
C TYR A 50 -0.68 -2.06 -11.33
N LYS A 51 -0.40 -0.87 -10.78
CA LYS A 51 -0.56 0.40 -11.51
C LYS A 51 0.38 1.48 -10.98
N LYS A 52 0.92 2.30 -11.87
CA LYS A 52 1.61 3.57 -11.59
C LYS A 52 0.81 4.68 -12.27
N GLU A 53 0.42 5.71 -11.54
CA GLU A 53 -0.32 6.86 -12.08
C GLU A 53 0.15 8.17 -11.43
N ILE A 54 0.07 9.28 -12.17
CA ILE A 54 0.30 10.62 -11.62
C ILE A 54 -1.07 11.22 -11.31
N ASP A 55 -1.26 11.71 -10.09
CA ASP A 55 -2.50 12.34 -9.71
C ASP A 55 -2.59 13.82 -10.13
N THR A 56 -3.74 14.44 -9.89
CA THR A 56 -4.02 15.83 -10.26
C THR A 56 -3.10 16.85 -9.59
N PHE A 57 -2.38 16.45 -8.53
CA PHE A 57 -1.44 17.29 -7.78
C PHE A 57 0.01 17.00 -8.16
N GLY A 58 0.26 16.12 -9.14
CA GLY A 58 1.60 15.74 -9.58
C GLY A 58 2.23 14.61 -8.77
N ASP A 59 1.49 14.02 -7.82
CA ASP A 59 2.01 12.92 -7.01
C ASP A 59 1.98 11.60 -7.77
N THR A 60 3.07 10.83 -7.69
CA THR A 60 3.09 9.47 -8.23
C THR A 60 2.45 8.52 -7.22
N ARG A 61 1.36 7.87 -7.65
CA ARG A 61 0.65 6.81 -6.92
C ARG A 61 1.09 5.46 -7.45
N TYR A 62 1.53 4.61 -6.54
CA TYR A 62 1.88 3.23 -6.81
C TYR A 62 0.81 2.34 -6.20
N THR A 63 0.26 1.44 -7.00
CA THR A 63 -0.72 0.46 -6.55
C THR A 63 -0.12 -0.91 -6.66
N MET A 64 -0.13 -1.65 -5.55
CA MET A 64 0.34 -3.02 -5.46
C MET A 64 -0.80 -3.97 -5.10
N ARG A 65 -0.72 -5.20 -5.61
CA ARG A 65 -1.59 -6.31 -5.25
C ARG A 65 -0.80 -7.36 -4.50
N GLY A 66 -1.44 -7.98 -3.52
CA GLY A 66 -0.91 -9.12 -2.80
C GLY A 66 -2.00 -9.77 -1.97
N TRP A 67 -1.58 -10.44 -0.90
CA TRP A 67 -2.47 -11.17 -0.02
C TRP A 67 -2.31 -10.70 1.42
N ASP A 68 -3.40 -10.75 2.17
CA ASP A 68 -3.34 -10.66 3.63
C ASP A 68 -2.87 -11.99 4.25
N HIS A 69 -2.70 -12.00 5.58
CA HIS A 69 -2.31 -13.18 6.35
C HIS A 69 -3.29 -14.37 6.24
N GLU A 70 -4.53 -14.14 5.76
CA GLU A 70 -5.52 -15.19 5.48
C GLU A 70 -5.54 -15.60 4.00
N SER A 71 -4.55 -15.20 3.22
CA SER A 71 -4.46 -15.44 1.76
C SER A 71 -5.56 -14.76 0.93
N LYS A 72 -6.24 -13.74 1.46
CA LYS A 72 -7.25 -12.98 0.71
C LYS A 72 -6.62 -11.82 -0.04
N ASN A 73 -7.09 -11.57 -1.26
CA ASN A 73 -6.51 -10.54 -2.12
C ASN A 73 -6.75 -9.14 -1.55
N ILE A 74 -5.67 -8.41 -1.32
CA ILE A 74 -5.70 -7.00 -0.95
C ILE A 74 -4.88 -6.17 -1.93
N ARG A 75 -5.27 -4.91 -2.04
CA ARG A 75 -4.61 -3.90 -2.85
C ARG A 75 -4.23 -2.74 -1.95
N ILE A 76 -2.96 -2.35 -2.03
CA ILE A 76 -2.49 -1.12 -1.39
C ILE A 76 -2.17 -0.10 -2.47
N THR A 77 -2.58 1.14 -2.25
CA THR A 77 -2.13 2.29 -3.04
C THR A 77 -1.34 3.20 -2.12
N PHE A 78 -0.14 3.57 -2.53
CA PHE A 78 0.70 4.46 -1.74
C PHE A 78 1.33 5.57 -2.57
N ILE A 79 1.64 6.66 -1.86
CA ILE A 79 2.40 7.80 -2.36
C ILE A 79 3.63 7.92 -1.48
N LEU A 80 4.80 7.97 -2.10
CA LEU A 80 6.05 8.21 -1.42
C LEU A 80 6.31 9.72 -1.35
N LYS A 81 6.54 10.22 -0.15
CA LYS A 81 7.04 11.58 0.13
C LYS A 81 8.45 11.48 0.71
N ASP A 82 9.14 12.61 0.83
CA ASP A 82 10.56 12.61 1.24
C ASP A 82 10.82 11.86 2.55
N VAL A 83 9.94 12.03 3.55
CA VAL A 83 10.11 11.48 4.90
C VAL A 83 8.95 10.61 5.37
N LEU A 84 7.94 10.37 4.53
CA LEU A 84 6.78 9.56 4.90
C LEU A 84 6.15 8.86 3.70
N ILE A 85 5.37 7.82 3.98
CA ILE A 85 4.54 7.13 3.00
C ILE A 85 3.05 7.29 3.35
N ILE A 86 2.23 7.67 2.38
CA ILE A 86 0.77 7.74 2.56
C ILE A 86 0.18 6.48 1.96
N ILE A 87 -0.56 5.69 2.75
CA ILE A 87 -1.07 4.39 2.34
C ILE A 87 -2.61 4.37 2.40
N THR A 88 -3.19 3.79 1.35
CA THR A 88 -4.62 3.47 1.21
C THR A 88 -4.75 1.98 0.96
N VAL A 89 -5.72 1.31 1.60
CA VAL A 89 -5.92 -0.13 1.49
C VAL A 89 -7.33 -0.44 1.01
N ILE A 90 -7.45 -1.39 0.08
CA ILE A 90 -8.71 -1.83 -0.53
C ILE A 90 -8.68 -3.36 -0.62
N ARG A 91 -9.80 -4.03 -0.34
CA ARG A 91 -9.95 -5.48 -0.59
C ARG A 91 -10.58 -5.69 -1.96
N GLU A 92 -10.06 -6.60 -2.78
CA GLU A 92 -10.50 -6.72 -4.19
C GLU A 92 -11.91 -7.31 -4.35
N GLU A 93 -12.49 -7.89 -3.31
CA GLU A 93 -13.88 -8.40 -3.29
C GLU A 93 -14.95 -7.30 -3.57
N GLU A 94 -14.56 -6.03 -3.60
CA GLU A 94 -15.44 -4.88 -3.90
C GLU A 94 -15.57 -4.52 -5.39
N MET A 95 -14.89 -5.21 -6.32
CA MET A 95 -15.08 -4.97 -7.77
C MET A 95 -16.18 -5.87 -8.38
N LYS A 96 -17.28 -6.09 -7.65
CA LYS A 96 -18.49 -6.73 -8.16
C LYS A 96 -19.62 -5.73 -8.33
#